data_AF-A0A940DCV6-F1
#
_entry.id   AF-A0A940DCV6-F1
#
_cell.length_a   1.000
_cell.length_b   1.000
_cell.length_c   1.000
_cell.angle_alpha   90.00
_cell.angle_beta   90.00
_cell.angle_gamma   90.00
#
_symmetry.space_group_name_H-M   'P 1'
#
loop_
_entity.id
_entity.type
_entity.pdbx_description
1 polymer ?
#
loop_
_entity_poly.entity_id
_entity_poly.type
_entity_poly.pdbx_seq_one_letter_code
_entity_poly.pdbx_strand_id
1 'polypeptide(L)'
;MAIKAAEKNKAWVIPGLKKTVKGIVFDNKKVFKKVADIVRNESPTTVILFKDNDFLTCQVIESASRIGSKITLVQEGVGIYRYPELYVKQWLTMKIPILLGYPRVYHGTQGLHPKVNAIAVTDPEKLPSIKKRSKQLIEIPQTAPPRHLLDTYSEIIPEHMLQPLKGHPSSLLYIGQPLSKLGVIKLEEEIAFLQKLLLIAKKNRLKLLVKPHPFEDLDKYAVFKNELTLISNSLPAEMIPLFLSLTCVVTPYSSAAGNMSSWFHTPVIYVHDLLLKRKLNIDHELNGIFANNYTELNDLIKQYSSEKINSLPLRVEKEKEMSYQQFVTTLLH
;
A
#
# COMPACT_ATOMS: atom_id res chain seq x y z
N MET A 1 -0.39 -21.50 -17.00
CA MET A 1 -0.31 -21.14 -15.56
C MET A 1 -1.60 -21.54 -14.87
N ALA A 2 -1.53 -22.47 -13.93
CA ALA A 2 -2.66 -22.90 -13.12
C ALA A 2 -2.75 -22.03 -11.86
N ILE A 3 -3.96 -21.82 -11.35
CA ILE A 3 -4.14 -21.28 -10.00
C ILE A 3 -3.57 -22.33 -9.04
N LYS A 4 -2.62 -21.94 -8.20
CA LYS A 4 -1.99 -22.83 -7.22
C LYS A 4 -2.52 -22.49 -5.83
N ALA A 5 -2.84 -23.52 -5.05
CA ALA A 5 -3.00 -23.40 -3.61
C ALA A 5 -1.60 -23.25 -2.99
N ALA A 6 -1.37 -22.22 -2.19
CA ALA A 6 -0.14 -22.02 -1.43
C ALA A 6 -0.28 -22.66 -0.04
N GLU A 7 0.10 -23.94 0.05
CA GLU A 7 0.19 -24.75 1.30
C GLU A 7 -1.00 -24.62 2.27
N LYS A 8 -0.80 -24.87 3.58
CA LYS A 8 -1.84 -25.20 4.59
C LYS A 8 -2.97 -24.16 4.75
N ASN A 9 -2.78 -22.94 4.27
CA ASN A 9 -3.81 -21.91 4.19
C ASN A 9 -4.36 -21.93 2.77
N LYS A 10 -5.69 -21.97 2.57
CA LYS A 10 -6.35 -21.99 1.25
C LYS A 10 -6.10 -20.70 0.44
N ALA A 11 -4.85 -20.43 0.08
CA ALA A 11 -4.40 -19.23 -0.61
C ALA A 11 -4.26 -19.54 -2.10
N TRP A 12 -4.95 -18.79 -2.94
CA TRP A 12 -5.01 -19.05 -4.37
C TRP A 12 -4.26 -17.97 -5.14
N VAL A 13 -3.21 -18.36 -5.86
CA VAL A 13 -2.49 -17.43 -6.74
C VAL A 13 -3.14 -17.40 -8.11
N ILE A 14 -3.84 -16.31 -8.44
CA ILE A 14 -4.54 -16.13 -9.72
C ILE A 14 -3.59 -15.47 -10.72
N PRO A 15 -3.38 -16.04 -11.93
CA PRO A 15 -2.52 -15.41 -12.94
C PRO A 15 -3.15 -14.12 -13.47
N GLY A 16 -2.30 -13.15 -13.81
CA GLY A 16 -2.74 -11.92 -14.47
C GLY A 16 -3.45 -12.21 -15.80
N LEU A 17 -4.39 -11.33 -16.15
CA LEU A 17 -5.14 -11.43 -17.41
C LEU A 17 -4.22 -11.20 -18.61
N LYS A 18 -4.38 -12.03 -19.64
CA LYS A 18 -3.62 -11.90 -20.89
C LYS A 18 -4.14 -10.72 -21.71
N LYS A 19 -3.22 -9.99 -22.34
CA LYS A 19 -3.50 -8.83 -23.21
C LYS A 19 -3.53 -9.14 -24.71
N THR A 20 -3.10 -10.32 -25.13
CA THR A 20 -3.18 -10.79 -26.53
C THR A 20 -4.63 -11.04 -26.95
N VAL A 21 -4.99 -10.87 -28.23
CA VAL A 21 -6.35 -11.12 -28.74
C VAL A 21 -6.88 -12.51 -28.35
N LYS A 22 -6.12 -13.59 -28.60
CA LYS A 22 -6.47 -14.96 -28.18
C LYS A 22 -6.67 -15.05 -26.65
N GLY A 23 -5.79 -14.40 -25.91
CA GLY A 23 -5.84 -14.34 -24.45
C GLY A 23 -7.10 -13.64 -23.93
N ILE A 24 -7.50 -12.55 -24.59
CA ILE A 24 -8.72 -11.81 -24.27
C ILE A 24 -9.96 -12.67 -24.54
N VAL A 25 -10.05 -13.29 -25.71
CA VAL A 25 -11.27 -14.01 -26.13
C VAL A 25 -11.46 -15.33 -25.38
N PHE A 26 -10.39 -16.11 -25.14
CA PHE A 26 -10.51 -17.49 -24.67
C PHE A 26 -9.86 -17.76 -23.31
N ASP A 27 -8.62 -17.30 -23.10
CA ASP A 27 -7.86 -17.73 -21.92
C ASP A 27 -8.37 -17.08 -20.63
N ASN A 28 -8.73 -15.80 -20.69
CA ASN A 28 -9.23 -15.07 -19.53
C ASN A 28 -10.58 -15.60 -19.04
N LYS A 29 -11.45 -16.10 -19.94
CA LYS A 29 -12.71 -16.76 -19.56
C LYS A 29 -12.48 -17.96 -18.64
N LYS A 30 -11.45 -18.78 -18.92
CA LYS A 30 -11.10 -19.93 -18.08
C LYS A 30 -10.63 -19.47 -16.70
N VAL A 31 -9.93 -18.35 -16.62
CA VAL A 31 -9.52 -17.75 -15.34
C VAL A 31 -10.75 -17.29 -14.57
N PHE A 32 -11.67 -16.53 -15.17
CA PHE A 32 -12.91 -16.09 -14.51
C PHE A 32 -13.76 -17.26 -14.02
N LYS A 33 -13.92 -18.31 -14.84
CA LYS A 33 -14.65 -19.52 -14.44
C LYS A 33 -14.02 -20.16 -13.20
N LYS A 34 -12.70 -20.33 -13.19
CA LYS A 34 -11.99 -20.90 -12.03
C LYS A 34 -12.11 -20.03 -10.78
N VAL A 35 -12.02 -18.72 -10.91
CA VAL A 35 -12.24 -17.80 -9.77
C VAL A 35 -13.67 -17.95 -9.22
N ALA A 36 -14.66 -18.02 -10.12
CA ALA A 36 -16.05 -18.24 -9.72
C ALA A 36 -16.27 -19.62 -9.06
N ASP A 37 -15.61 -20.67 -9.57
CA ASP A 37 -15.63 -22.01 -9.00
C ASP A 37 -15.02 -22.01 -7.58
N ILE A 38 -13.89 -21.33 -7.37
CA ILE A 38 -13.28 -21.18 -6.03
C ILE A 38 -14.26 -20.53 -5.07
N VAL A 39 -14.86 -19.39 -5.43
CA VAL A 39 -15.81 -18.69 -4.55
C VAL A 39 -17.03 -19.57 -4.23
N ARG A 40 -17.58 -20.27 -5.23
CA ARG A 40 -18.72 -21.17 -5.01
C ARG A 40 -18.37 -22.36 -4.12
N ASN A 41 -17.23 -23.00 -4.37
CA ASN A 41 -16.80 -24.17 -3.62
C ASN A 41 -16.46 -23.84 -2.17
N GLU A 42 -15.84 -22.68 -1.92
CA GLU A 42 -15.57 -22.21 -0.57
C GLU A 42 -16.82 -21.69 0.13
N SER A 43 -17.83 -21.25 -0.62
CA SER A 43 -19.11 -20.72 -0.11
C SER A 43 -18.94 -19.74 1.06
N PRO A 44 -18.11 -18.69 0.94
CA PRO A 44 -17.83 -17.79 2.05
C PRO A 44 -19.09 -17.03 2.47
N THR A 45 -19.30 -16.87 3.77
CA THR A 45 -20.34 -15.98 4.30
C THR A 45 -20.00 -14.52 4.07
N THR A 46 -18.71 -14.17 4.14
CA THR A 46 -18.20 -12.81 3.97
C THR A 46 -16.99 -12.80 3.03
N VAL A 47 -16.96 -11.82 2.12
CA VAL A 47 -15.87 -11.59 1.18
C VAL A 47 -15.31 -10.20 1.39
N ILE A 48 -14.00 -10.14 1.66
CA ILE A 48 -13.26 -8.91 1.91
C ILE A 48 -12.39 -8.63 0.69
N LEU A 49 -12.49 -7.42 0.14
CA LEU A 49 -11.78 -7.01 -1.07
C LEU A 49 -11.07 -5.69 -0.85
N PHE A 50 -9.99 -5.45 -1.59
CA PHE A 50 -9.26 -4.18 -1.58
C PHE A 50 -9.52 -3.32 -2.82
N LYS A 51 -10.18 -3.91 -3.83
CA LYS A 51 -10.57 -3.27 -5.10
C LYS A 51 -11.89 -3.86 -5.58
N ASP A 52 -12.69 -3.05 -6.27
CA ASP A 52 -13.95 -3.44 -6.92
C ASP A 52 -14.04 -2.92 -8.37
N ASN A 53 -12.92 -2.47 -8.94
CA ASN A 53 -12.83 -1.78 -10.22
C ASN A 53 -11.97 -2.52 -11.27
N ASP A 54 -11.69 -3.81 -11.08
CA ASP A 54 -11.04 -4.67 -12.07
C ASP A 54 -11.87 -5.94 -12.34
N PHE A 55 -11.60 -6.61 -13.46
CA PHE A 55 -12.40 -7.77 -13.88
C PHE A 55 -12.33 -8.94 -12.89
N LEU A 56 -11.17 -9.24 -12.30
CA LEU A 56 -11.05 -10.39 -11.41
C LEU A 56 -11.83 -10.16 -10.12
N THR A 57 -11.68 -8.98 -9.51
CA THR A 57 -12.43 -8.62 -8.31
C THR A 57 -13.93 -8.52 -8.58
N CYS A 58 -14.35 -7.97 -9.73
CA CYS A 58 -15.76 -8.00 -10.13
C CYS A 58 -16.30 -9.43 -10.29
N GLN A 59 -15.51 -10.38 -10.82
CA GLN A 59 -15.92 -11.78 -10.87
C GLN A 59 -16.12 -12.39 -9.48
N VAL A 60 -15.25 -12.05 -8.52
CA VAL A 60 -15.40 -12.48 -7.12
C VAL A 60 -16.69 -11.91 -6.54
N ILE A 61 -16.93 -10.61 -6.71
CA ILE A 61 -18.14 -9.92 -6.21
C ILE A 61 -19.41 -10.56 -6.80
N GLU A 62 -19.44 -10.76 -8.11
CA GLU A 62 -20.57 -11.36 -8.81
C GLU A 62 -20.85 -12.79 -8.34
N SER A 63 -19.79 -13.58 -8.08
CA SER A 63 -19.93 -14.97 -7.64
C SER A 63 -20.37 -15.05 -6.18
N ALA A 64 -19.79 -14.22 -5.31
CA ALA A 64 -20.12 -14.13 -3.89
C ALA A 64 -21.56 -13.64 -3.68
N SER A 65 -21.99 -12.62 -4.42
CA SER A 65 -23.36 -12.09 -4.34
C SER A 65 -24.42 -13.13 -4.73
N ARG A 66 -24.11 -14.04 -5.68
CA ARG A 66 -25.05 -15.10 -6.09
C ARG A 66 -25.31 -16.15 -5.02
N ILE A 67 -24.34 -16.38 -4.14
CA ILE A 67 -24.46 -17.31 -3.02
C ILE A 67 -24.86 -16.61 -1.72
N GLY A 68 -25.18 -15.32 -1.78
CA GLY A 68 -25.65 -14.54 -0.63
C GLY A 68 -24.56 -14.06 0.32
N SER A 69 -23.28 -14.08 -0.07
CA SER A 69 -22.20 -13.55 0.77
C SER A 69 -22.33 -12.05 1.01
N LYS A 70 -21.94 -11.58 2.22
CA LYS A 70 -21.66 -10.17 2.50
C LYS A 70 -20.35 -9.77 1.82
N ILE A 71 -20.32 -8.60 1.18
CA ILE A 71 -19.17 -8.11 0.42
C ILE A 71 -18.72 -6.77 0.99
N THR A 72 -17.51 -6.74 1.54
CA THR A 72 -16.92 -5.56 2.18
C THR A 72 -15.69 -5.12 1.38
N LEU A 73 -15.68 -3.86 0.95
CA LEU A 73 -14.51 -3.23 0.35
C LEU A 73 -13.70 -2.52 1.44
N VAL A 74 -12.42 -2.86 1.58
CA VAL A 74 -11.49 -2.26 2.55
C VAL A 74 -10.53 -1.34 1.81
N GLN A 75 -10.32 -0.14 2.34
CA GLN A 75 -9.37 0.83 1.83
C GLN A 75 -7.95 0.25 1.74
N GLU A 76 -7.38 0.21 0.53
CA GLU A 76 -5.95 -0.08 0.29
C GLU A 76 -5.11 1.21 0.30
N GLY A 77 -5.68 2.34 -0.11
CA GLY A 77 -5.00 3.63 -0.22
C GLY A 77 -5.94 4.78 -0.57
N VAL A 78 -5.38 5.95 -0.87
CA VAL A 78 -6.16 7.20 -1.07
C VAL A 78 -7.08 7.20 -2.30
N GLY A 79 -6.91 6.23 -3.22
CA GLY A 79 -7.71 6.12 -4.43
C GLY A 79 -9.22 6.00 -4.19
N ILE A 80 -9.63 5.47 -3.03
CA ILE A 80 -11.05 5.33 -2.66
C ILE A 80 -11.74 6.68 -2.41
N TYR A 81 -11.01 7.74 -2.07
CA TYR A 81 -11.56 9.08 -1.84
C TYR A 81 -11.76 9.90 -3.12
N ARG A 82 -11.19 9.45 -4.25
CA ARG A 82 -11.33 10.17 -5.52
C ARG A 82 -12.78 10.18 -6.01
N TYR A 83 -13.25 11.37 -6.39
CA TYR A 83 -14.54 11.52 -7.06
C TYR A 83 -14.55 10.74 -8.38
N PRO A 84 -15.69 10.13 -8.76
CA PRO A 84 -15.83 9.52 -10.07
C PRO A 84 -15.78 10.59 -11.17
N GLU A 85 -14.83 10.45 -12.08
CA GLU A 85 -14.76 11.26 -13.29
C GLU A 85 -15.52 10.56 -14.42
N LEU A 86 -16.44 11.28 -15.07
CA LEU A 86 -17.25 10.76 -16.18
C LEU A 86 -16.43 10.76 -17.48
N TYR A 87 -15.75 9.65 -17.78
CA TYR A 87 -15.10 9.48 -19.08
C TYR A 87 -15.97 8.67 -20.04
N VAL A 88 -16.51 9.34 -21.07
CA VAL A 88 -17.30 8.70 -22.16
C VAL A 88 -16.55 7.53 -22.81
N LYS A 89 -15.23 7.64 -22.95
CA LYS A 89 -14.37 6.55 -23.47
C LYS A 89 -14.37 5.32 -22.56
N GLN A 90 -14.47 5.48 -21.24
CA GLN A 90 -14.50 4.36 -20.30
C GLN A 90 -15.77 3.52 -20.48
N TRP A 91 -16.91 4.14 -20.78
CA TRP A 91 -18.16 3.43 -21.01
C TRP A 91 -18.09 2.44 -22.18
N LEU A 92 -17.48 2.84 -23.31
CA LEU A 92 -17.26 1.95 -24.45
C LEU A 92 -16.31 0.80 -24.11
N THR A 93 -15.22 1.10 -23.39
CA THR A 93 -14.27 0.07 -22.95
C THR A 93 -14.84 -0.92 -21.93
N MET A 94 -15.93 -0.57 -21.24
CA MET A 94 -16.59 -1.46 -20.27
C MET A 94 -17.64 -2.38 -20.91
N LYS A 95 -18.26 -1.99 -22.04
CA LYS A 95 -19.33 -2.79 -22.68
C LYS A 95 -18.83 -3.90 -23.60
N ILE A 96 -17.78 -3.65 -24.38
CA ILE A 96 -17.23 -4.65 -25.31
C ILE A 96 -16.77 -5.93 -24.58
N PRO A 97 -16.06 -5.85 -23.44
CA PRO A 97 -15.65 -7.04 -22.70
C PRO A 97 -16.83 -7.90 -22.23
N ILE A 98 -17.96 -7.28 -21.87
CA ILE A 98 -19.16 -8.02 -21.41
C ILE A 98 -19.71 -8.92 -22.52
N LEU A 99 -19.74 -8.44 -23.77
CA LEU A 99 -20.11 -9.26 -24.93
C LEU A 99 -19.13 -10.43 -25.14
N LEU A 100 -17.88 -10.24 -24.73
CA LEU A 100 -16.86 -11.28 -24.70
C LEU A 100 -16.91 -12.13 -23.43
N GLY A 101 -18.00 -12.09 -22.64
CA GLY A 101 -18.19 -12.92 -21.45
C GLY A 101 -17.33 -12.52 -20.25
N TYR A 102 -16.83 -11.28 -20.21
CA TYR A 102 -16.16 -10.74 -19.03
C TYR A 102 -17.17 -10.30 -17.97
N PRO A 103 -16.79 -10.34 -16.69
CA PRO A 103 -17.58 -9.70 -15.63
C PRO A 103 -17.73 -8.21 -15.91
N ARG A 104 -18.87 -7.66 -15.50
CA ARG A 104 -19.15 -6.24 -15.64
C ARG A 104 -18.31 -5.44 -14.66
N VAL A 105 -17.46 -4.56 -15.17
CA VAL A 105 -16.81 -3.51 -14.37
C VAL A 105 -17.73 -2.28 -14.39
N TYR A 106 -18.04 -1.74 -13.22
CA TYR A 106 -19.03 -0.67 -13.08
C TYR A 106 -18.43 0.72 -13.25
N HIS A 107 -17.21 0.93 -12.76
CA HIS A 107 -16.53 2.21 -12.84
C HIS A 107 -15.00 2.01 -12.81
N GLY A 108 -14.25 2.99 -13.34
CA GLY A 108 -12.79 3.00 -13.25
C GLY A 108 -12.26 3.38 -11.85
N THR A 109 -13.12 3.86 -10.97
CA THR A 109 -12.78 4.24 -9.58
C THR A 109 -13.40 3.26 -8.59
N GLN A 110 -12.74 3.10 -7.44
CA GLN A 110 -13.17 2.16 -6.40
C GLN A 110 -14.42 2.65 -5.64
N GLY A 111 -15.18 1.71 -5.06
CA GLY A 111 -16.29 1.96 -4.13
C GLY A 111 -17.64 2.18 -4.81
N LEU A 112 -17.78 1.82 -6.08
CA LEU A 112 -18.98 2.06 -6.89
C LEU A 112 -19.66 0.79 -7.37
N HIS A 113 -19.12 -0.39 -7.07
CA HIS A 113 -19.79 -1.63 -7.41
C HIS A 113 -21.10 -1.78 -6.60
N PRO A 114 -22.27 -1.98 -7.23
CA PRO A 114 -23.58 -1.93 -6.55
C PRO A 114 -23.82 -3.11 -5.59
N LYS A 115 -23.08 -4.20 -5.77
CA LYS A 115 -23.15 -5.39 -4.92
C LYS A 115 -22.21 -5.37 -3.71
N VAL A 116 -21.40 -4.33 -3.55
CA VAL A 116 -20.62 -4.13 -2.32
C VAL A 116 -21.57 -3.64 -1.23
N ASN A 117 -21.68 -4.39 -0.14
CA ASN A 117 -22.58 -4.10 0.98
C ASN A 117 -22.00 -3.08 1.96
N ALA A 118 -20.69 -3.11 2.17
CA ALA A 118 -20.00 -2.25 3.11
C ALA A 118 -18.69 -1.70 2.55
N ILE A 119 -18.30 -0.51 3.01
CA ILE A 119 -17.00 0.10 2.74
C ILE A 119 -16.31 0.40 4.08
N ALA A 120 -15.14 -0.20 4.29
CA ALA A 120 -14.27 0.08 5.40
C ALA A 120 -13.21 1.13 5.00
N VAL A 121 -13.18 2.27 5.67
CA VAL A 121 -12.29 3.42 5.40
C VAL A 121 -11.82 4.08 6.69
N THR A 122 -10.63 4.69 6.65
CA THR A 122 -10.03 5.42 7.78
C THR A 122 -10.72 6.74 8.08
N ASP A 123 -11.34 7.38 7.08
CA ASP A 123 -12.02 8.66 7.21
C ASP A 123 -13.36 8.61 6.45
N PRO A 124 -14.42 8.05 7.07
CA PRO A 124 -15.73 7.92 6.43
C PRO A 124 -16.30 9.26 5.94
N GLU A 125 -15.99 10.37 6.61
CA GLU A 125 -16.51 11.69 6.26
C GLU A 125 -15.96 12.19 4.92
N LYS A 126 -14.67 12.00 4.64
CA LYS A 126 -14.06 12.36 3.35
C LYS A 126 -14.52 11.53 2.16
N LEU A 127 -15.21 10.40 2.38
CA LEU A 127 -15.66 9.55 1.28
C LEU A 127 -16.74 10.26 0.45
N PRO A 128 -16.62 10.34 -0.90
CA PRO A 128 -17.65 10.97 -1.73
C PRO A 128 -19.04 10.37 -1.51
N SER A 129 -20.07 11.21 -1.40
CA SER A 129 -21.45 10.81 -1.08
C SER A 129 -22.01 9.73 -2.02
N ILE A 130 -21.65 9.76 -3.30
CA ILE A 130 -22.04 8.75 -4.28
C ILE A 130 -21.53 7.33 -3.94
N LYS A 131 -20.39 7.21 -3.25
CA LYS A 131 -19.84 5.92 -2.83
C LYS A 131 -20.52 5.38 -1.56
N LYS A 132 -21.00 6.29 -0.70
CA LYS A 132 -21.74 5.98 0.54
C LYS A 132 -23.13 5.41 0.28
N ARG A 133 -23.74 5.73 -0.88
CA ARG A 133 -25.12 5.36 -1.20
C ARG A 133 -25.34 3.84 -1.09
N SER A 134 -26.31 3.46 -0.26
CA SER A 134 -26.75 2.07 -0.04
C SER A 134 -25.66 1.14 0.49
N LYS A 135 -24.66 1.66 1.19
CA LYS A 135 -23.60 0.86 1.81
C LYS A 135 -23.45 1.20 3.28
N GLN A 136 -23.14 0.19 4.08
CA GLN A 136 -22.67 0.40 5.45
C GLN A 136 -21.26 1.00 5.40
N LEU A 137 -20.99 2.02 6.22
CA LEU A 137 -19.64 2.53 6.42
C LEU A 137 -19.06 1.91 7.69
N ILE A 138 -17.85 1.40 7.58
CA ILE A 138 -17.09 0.81 8.68
C ILE A 138 -15.85 1.69 8.86
N GLU A 139 -15.66 2.24 10.05
CA GLU A 139 -14.46 3.02 10.33
C GLU A 139 -13.28 2.08 10.61
N ILE A 140 -12.19 2.26 9.88
CA ILE A 140 -10.92 1.57 10.16
C ILE A 140 -10.21 2.33 11.28
N PRO A 141 -9.80 1.66 12.37
CA PRO A 141 -9.02 2.30 13.43
C PRO A 141 -7.79 3.01 12.85
N GLN A 142 -7.62 4.29 13.18
CA GLN A 142 -6.46 5.10 12.76
C GLN A 142 -5.21 4.83 13.62
N THR A 143 -5.38 4.12 14.72
CA THR A 143 -4.30 3.70 15.62
C THR A 143 -3.51 2.54 15.02
N ALA A 144 -2.33 2.24 15.59
CA ALA A 144 -1.58 1.04 15.22
C ALA A 144 -2.38 -0.24 15.53
N PRO A 145 -2.24 -1.30 14.73
CA PRO A 145 -2.70 -2.63 15.10
C PRO A 145 -2.10 -3.07 16.44
N PRO A 146 -2.82 -3.89 17.24
CA PRO A 146 -2.29 -4.49 18.45
C PRO A 146 -0.93 -5.16 18.19
N ARG A 147 0.01 -4.97 19.12
CA ARG A 147 1.40 -5.38 18.95
C ARG A 147 1.54 -6.88 18.65
N HIS A 148 0.77 -7.72 19.34
CA HIS A 148 0.79 -9.17 19.12
C HIS A 148 0.42 -9.57 17.68
N LEU A 149 -0.44 -8.81 16.98
CA LEU A 149 -0.78 -9.07 15.57
C LEU A 149 0.38 -8.69 14.65
N LEU A 150 1.06 -7.58 14.95
CA LEU A 150 2.26 -7.17 14.23
C LEU A 150 3.40 -8.17 14.44
N ASP A 151 3.57 -8.68 15.67
CA ASP A 151 4.57 -9.71 15.98
C ASP A 151 4.22 -11.04 15.29
N THR A 152 2.95 -11.47 15.32
CA THR A 152 2.49 -12.66 14.57
C THR A 152 2.75 -12.52 13.07
N TYR A 153 2.49 -11.34 12.50
CA TYR A 153 2.81 -11.09 11.09
C TYR A 153 4.32 -11.01 10.84
N SER A 154 5.12 -10.62 11.82
CA SER A 154 6.58 -10.60 11.72
C SER A 154 7.18 -12.00 11.60
N GLU A 155 6.56 -13.01 12.22
CA GLU A 155 7.03 -14.41 12.22
C GLU A 155 6.95 -15.07 10.84
N ILE A 156 6.05 -14.60 9.97
CA ILE A 156 5.93 -15.13 8.59
C ILE A 156 6.88 -14.44 7.61
N ILE A 157 7.62 -13.42 8.03
CA ILE A 157 8.58 -12.71 7.17
C ILE A 157 9.87 -13.54 7.09
N PRO A 158 10.32 -13.93 5.88
CA PRO A 158 11.56 -14.68 5.72
C PRO A 158 12.76 -13.95 6.32
N GLU A 159 13.53 -14.66 7.14
CA GLU A 159 14.69 -14.14 7.88
C GLU A 159 15.70 -13.39 6.98
N HIS A 160 15.96 -13.86 5.77
CA HIS A 160 16.87 -13.19 4.83
C HIS A 160 16.42 -11.77 4.44
N MET A 161 15.13 -11.45 4.53
CA MET A 161 14.60 -10.10 4.28
C MET A 161 14.85 -9.16 5.46
N LEU A 162 15.03 -9.71 6.66
CA LEU A 162 15.26 -8.97 7.91
C LEU A 162 16.75 -8.71 8.16
N GLN A 163 17.64 -9.50 7.55
CA GLN A 163 19.10 -9.36 7.69
C GLN A 163 19.61 -7.91 7.50
N PRO A 164 19.17 -7.14 6.48
CA PRO A 164 19.61 -5.75 6.30
C PRO A 164 19.23 -4.79 7.43
N LEU A 165 18.30 -5.19 8.32
CA LEU A 165 17.81 -4.39 9.43
C LEU A 165 18.58 -4.65 10.74
N LYS A 166 19.33 -5.76 10.82
CA LYS A 166 20.04 -6.17 12.04
C LYS A 166 21.31 -5.34 12.26
N GLY A 167 21.57 -4.94 13.50
CA GLY A 167 22.85 -4.35 13.93
C GLY A 167 23.04 -2.86 13.62
N HIS A 168 21.96 -2.10 13.41
CA HIS A 168 22.04 -0.67 13.11
C HIS A 168 21.36 0.17 14.21
N PRO A 169 22.12 0.86 15.08
CA PRO A 169 21.52 1.60 16.19
C PRO A 169 20.89 2.93 15.76
N SER A 170 21.29 3.51 14.62
CA SER A 170 20.73 4.75 14.09
C SER A 170 20.75 4.74 12.57
N SER A 171 19.58 4.90 11.95
CA SER A 171 19.41 4.77 10.51
C SER A 171 18.43 5.79 9.97
N LEU A 172 18.74 6.28 8.77
CA LEU A 172 17.85 7.07 7.93
C LEU A 172 17.19 6.11 6.94
N LEU A 173 15.87 6.01 6.94
CA LEU A 173 15.15 5.19 5.96
C LEU A 173 14.64 6.06 4.81
N TYR A 174 15.03 5.74 3.58
CA TYR A 174 14.40 6.28 2.38
C TYR A 174 13.39 5.28 1.81
N ILE A 175 12.12 5.67 1.67
CA ILE A 175 11.10 4.86 0.99
C ILE A 175 10.97 5.36 -0.45
N GLY A 176 11.48 4.55 -1.37
CA GLY A 176 11.50 4.80 -2.81
C GLY A 176 10.11 4.77 -3.45
N GLN A 177 10.03 5.39 -4.62
CA GLN A 177 8.89 5.36 -5.53
C GLN A 177 9.44 5.12 -6.94
N PRO A 178 8.71 4.44 -7.84
CA PRO A 178 9.19 4.14 -9.19
C PRO A 178 9.15 5.37 -10.12
N LEU A 179 9.65 6.52 -9.67
CA LEU A 179 9.50 7.81 -10.35
C LEU A 179 10.13 7.83 -11.74
N SER A 180 11.42 7.45 -11.85
CA SER A 180 12.14 7.37 -13.13
C SER A 180 11.55 6.32 -14.06
N LYS A 181 11.22 5.14 -13.54
CA LYS A 181 10.56 4.06 -14.30
C LYS A 181 9.19 4.46 -14.87
N LEU A 182 8.45 5.31 -14.15
CA LEU A 182 7.18 5.87 -14.60
C LEU A 182 7.36 7.15 -15.45
N GLY A 183 8.60 7.58 -15.72
CA GLY A 183 8.89 8.79 -16.50
C GLY A 183 8.51 10.09 -15.81
N VAL A 184 8.34 10.08 -14.48
CA VAL A 184 7.99 11.28 -13.69
C VAL A 184 9.19 12.22 -13.57
N ILE A 185 10.39 11.66 -13.43
CA ILE A 185 11.68 12.37 -13.40
C ILE A 185 12.70 11.58 -14.23
N LYS A 186 13.84 12.20 -14.57
CA LYS A 186 14.93 11.46 -15.22
C LYS A 186 15.66 10.58 -14.22
N LEU A 187 16.23 9.46 -14.70
CA LEU A 187 16.98 8.53 -13.86
C LEU A 187 18.18 9.22 -13.19
N GLU A 188 18.86 10.09 -13.92
CA GLU A 188 20.03 10.83 -13.45
C GLU A 188 19.67 11.81 -12.33
N GLU A 189 18.48 12.43 -12.41
CA GLU A 189 17.97 13.32 -11.36
C GLU A 189 17.68 12.54 -10.07
N GLU A 190 17.09 11.35 -10.20
CA GLU A 190 16.80 10.50 -9.04
C GLU A 190 18.09 9.98 -8.39
N ILE A 191 19.07 9.56 -9.19
CA ILE A 191 20.40 9.15 -8.71
C ILE A 191 21.10 10.33 -8.02
N ALA A 192 21.08 11.53 -8.62
CA ALA A 192 21.70 12.71 -8.02
C ALA A 192 21.06 13.06 -6.67
N PHE A 193 19.74 12.96 -6.54
CA PHE A 193 19.05 13.14 -5.25
C PHE A 193 19.53 12.11 -4.22
N LEU A 194 19.56 10.81 -4.57
CA LEU A 194 20.01 9.75 -3.67
C LEU A 194 21.47 9.93 -3.24
N GLN A 195 22.34 10.40 -4.14
CA GLN A 195 23.72 10.76 -3.80
C GLN A 195 23.77 11.89 -2.77
N LYS A 196 22.95 12.94 -2.92
CA LYS A 196 22.86 14.02 -1.93
C LYS A 196 22.33 13.51 -0.59
N LEU A 197 21.30 12.67 -0.60
CA LEU A 197 20.75 12.07 0.61
C LEU A 197 21.78 11.20 1.34
N LEU A 198 22.56 10.40 0.61
CA LEU A 198 23.65 9.59 1.15
C LEU A 198 24.71 10.47 1.83
N LEU A 199 25.11 11.58 1.21
CA LEU A 199 26.06 12.53 1.80
C LEU A 199 25.51 13.16 3.08
N ILE A 200 24.23 13.53 3.10
CA ILE A 200 23.54 14.06 4.28
C ILE A 200 23.51 13.01 5.40
N ALA A 201 23.18 11.75 5.09
CA ALA A 201 23.18 10.66 6.06
C ALA A 201 24.57 10.47 6.69
N LYS A 202 25.62 10.38 5.86
CA LYS A 202 27.02 10.25 6.31
C LYS A 202 27.45 11.42 7.19
N LYS A 203 27.14 12.66 6.80
CA LYS A 203 27.45 13.87 7.58
C LYS A 203 26.85 13.82 8.99
N ASN A 204 25.67 13.23 9.12
CA ASN A 204 24.96 13.06 10.41
C ASN A 204 25.25 11.71 11.08
N ARG A 205 26.28 10.96 10.62
CA ARG A 205 26.69 9.65 11.15
C ARG A 205 25.55 8.61 11.13
N LEU A 206 24.66 8.70 10.15
CA LEU A 206 23.55 7.77 9.95
C LEU A 206 23.87 6.81 8.80
N LYS A 207 23.38 5.58 8.92
CA LYS A 207 23.33 4.64 7.80
C LYS A 207 22.12 4.96 6.93
N LEU A 208 22.31 5.06 5.61
CA LEU A 208 21.19 5.18 4.67
C LEU A 208 20.66 3.80 4.30
N LEU A 209 19.43 3.51 4.73
CA LEU A 209 18.65 2.36 4.29
C LEU A 209 17.69 2.80 3.20
N VAL A 210 17.56 2.02 2.14
CA VAL A 210 16.62 2.28 1.06
C VAL A 210 15.67 1.12 0.95
N LYS A 211 14.37 1.41 1.06
CA LYS A 211 13.31 0.45 0.74
C LYS A 211 12.71 0.82 -0.61
N PRO A 212 12.98 0.05 -1.68
CA PRO A 212 12.37 0.27 -2.99
C PRO A 212 10.88 -0.10 -3.00
N HIS A 213 10.12 0.53 -3.89
CA HIS A 213 8.76 0.11 -4.22
C HIS A 213 8.79 -1.31 -4.85
N PRO A 214 7.77 -2.16 -4.62
CA PRO A 214 7.68 -3.50 -5.24
C PRO A 214 7.80 -3.54 -6.77
N PHE A 215 7.60 -2.41 -7.45
CA PHE A 215 7.64 -2.29 -8.91
C PHE A 215 8.82 -1.44 -9.40
N GLU A 216 9.70 -1.00 -8.50
CA GLU A 216 10.88 -0.20 -8.82
C GLU A 216 11.90 -1.03 -9.59
N ASP A 217 12.69 -0.37 -10.43
CA ASP A 217 13.87 -1.00 -11.02
C ASP A 217 15.01 -0.95 -9.99
N LEU A 218 15.58 -2.11 -9.66
CA LEU A 218 16.63 -2.23 -8.66
C LEU A 218 18.01 -1.89 -9.24
N ASP A 219 18.20 -1.96 -10.56
CA ASP A 219 19.49 -1.76 -11.21
C ASP A 219 20.02 -0.33 -11.01
N LYS A 220 19.13 0.65 -10.81
CA LYS A 220 19.54 2.04 -10.54
C LYS A 220 20.35 2.20 -9.26
N TYR A 221 20.26 1.26 -8.33
CA TYR A 221 21.02 1.32 -7.09
C TYR A 221 22.43 0.72 -7.22
N ALA A 222 22.75 0.06 -8.33
CA ALA A 222 24.07 -0.56 -8.54
C ALA A 222 25.22 0.45 -8.50
N VAL A 223 24.95 1.71 -8.88
CA VAL A 223 25.95 2.80 -8.88
C VAL A 223 26.48 3.14 -7.49
N PHE A 224 25.78 2.77 -6.41
CA PHE A 224 26.15 3.11 -5.03
C PHE A 224 27.09 2.09 -4.38
N LYS A 225 27.53 1.02 -5.06
CA LYS A 225 28.62 0.11 -4.63
C LYS A 225 28.68 -0.21 -3.11
N ASN A 226 27.54 -0.56 -2.50
CA ASN A 226 27.39 -0.86 -1.06
C ASN A 226 27.45 0.33 -0.08
N GLU A 227 27.47 1.57 -0.56
CA GLU A 227 27.43 2.77 0.29
C GLU A 227 26.06 2.99 0.96
N LEU A 228 25.01 2.37 0.42
CA LEU A 228 23.68 2.28 1.00
C LEU A 228 23.28 0.82 1.19
N THR A 229 22.27 0.57 2.03
CA THR A 229 21.73 -0.77 2.24
C THR A 229 20.32 -0.87 1.69
N LEU A 230 20.13 -1.78 0.74
CA LEU A 230 18.83 -2.09 0.16
C LEU A 230 18.07 -3.04 1.06
N ILE A 231 16.86 -2.64 1.44
CA ILE A 231 15.86 -3.49 2.06
C ILE A 231 15.09 -4.19 0.94
N SER A 232 14.67 -5.42 1.17
CA SER A 232 13.85 -6.15 0.20
C SER A 232 12.60 -5.37 -0.20
N ASN A 233 12.35 -5.25 -1.50
CA ASN A 233 11.17 -4.55 -2.04
C ASN A 233 9.84 -5.24 -1.68
N SER A 234 9.90 -6.50 -1.25
CA SER A 234 8.73 -7.29 -0.83
C SER A 234 8.44 -7.19 0.67
N LEU A 235 9.34 -6.59 1.47
CA LEU A 235 9.07 -6.29 2.87
C LEU A 235 8.10 -5.10 2.94
N PRO A 236 6.94 -5.20 3.63
CA PRO A 236 6.08 -4.06 3.87
C PRO A 236 6.86 -2.99 4.64
N ALA A 237 6.79 -1.74 4.20
CA ALA A 237 7.63 -0.70 4.77
C ALA A 237 7.26 -0.49 6.23
N GLU A 238 5.96 -0.44 6.53
CA GLU A 238 5.36 -0.24 7.86
C GLU A 238 5.89 -1.19 8.93
N MET A 239 6.46 -2.34 8.54
CA MET A 239 7.01 -3.33 9.46
C MET A 239 8.46 -3.02 9.89
N ILE A 240 9.19 -2.18 9.15
CA ILE A 240 10.61 -1.88 9.43
C ILE A 240 10.83 -1.39 10.86
N PRO A 241 10.01 -0.45 11.42
CA PRO A 241 10.20 0.04 12.77
C PRO A 241 10.06 -1.04 13.87
N LEU A 242 9.49 -2.21 13.58
CA LEU A 242 9.44 -3.31 14.55
C LEU A 242 10.80 -3.94 14.81
N PHE A 243 11.71 -3.87 13.83
CA PHE A 243 13.02 -4.52 13.86
C PHE A 243 14.17 -3.54 14.07
N LEU A 244 13.90 -2.25 13.90
CA LEU A 244 14.92 -1.22 13.83
C LEU A 244 14.39 0.13 14.31
N SER A 245 15.12 0.77 15.22
CA SER A 245 14.89 2.16 15.57
C SER A 245 15.36 3.09 14.45
N LEU A 246 14.43 3.87 13.90
CA LEU A 246 14.71 4.84 12.84
C LEU A 246 14.88 6.24 13.42
N THR A 247 15.86 6.98 12.92
CA THR A 247 16.01 8.41 13.24
C THR A 247 14.88 9.21 12.59
N CYS A 248 14.65 8.98 11.31
CA CYS A 248 13.49 9.46 10.58
C CYS A 248 13.33 8.69 9.26
N VAL A 249 12.18 8.89 8.62
CA VAL A 249 11.86 8.41 7.28
C VAL A 249 11.84 9.57 6.30
N VAL A 250 12.48 9.38 5.16
CA VAL A 250 12.47 10.31 4.03
C VAL A 250 11.75 9.64 2.88
N THR A 251 10.79 10.33 2.26
CA THR A 251 10.09 9.79 1.09
C THR A 251 9.51 10.94 0.26
N PRO A 252 9.37 10.80 -1.07
CA PRO A 252 8.62 11.80 -1.83
C PRO A 252 7.17 11.88 -1.34
N TYR A 253 6.44 10.76 -1.21
CA TYR A 253 5.02 10.77 -0.81
C TYR A 253 4.44 9.39 -0.42
N SER A 254 5.23 8.50 0.19
CA SER A 254 4.71 7.17 0.55
C SER A 254 3.69 7.23 1.70
N SER A 255 2.53 6.58 1.53
CA SER A 255 1.53 6.40 2.60
C SER A 255 2.06 5.60 3.79
N ALA A 256 2.99 4.67 3.53
CA ALA A 256 3.62 3.88 4.58
C ALA A 256 4.37 4.75 5.60
N ALA A 257 4.93 5.89 5.17
CA ALA A 257 5.57 6.82 6.09
C ALA A 257 4.54 7.43 7.07
N GLY A 258 3.36 7.80 6.59
CA GLY A 258 2.26 8.28 7.44
C GLY A 258 1.83 7.23 8.48
N ASN A 259 1.74 5.96 8.07
CA ASN A 259 1.48 4.84 8.97
C ASN A 259 2.59 4.71 10.03
N MET A 260 3.87 4.81 9.64
CA MET A 260 4.98 4.75 10.59
C MET A 260 4.98 5.89 11.61
N SER A 261 4.64 7.11 11.16
CA SER A 261 4.48 8.28 12.03
C SER A 261 3.35 8.06 13.03
N SER A 262 2.20 7.58 12.57
CA SER A 262 1.05 7.29 13.44
C SER A 262 1.32 6.14 14.41
N TRP A 263 1.92 5.04 13.93
CA TRP A 263 2.01 3.80 14.68
C TRP A 263 3.22 3.72 15.60
N PHE A 264 4.35 4.27 15.17
CA PHE A 264 5.64 4.15 15.87
C PHE A 264 6.24 5.51 16.21
N HIS A 265 5.52 6.61 15.98
CA HIS A 265 6.01 7.98 16.20
C HIS A 265 7.34 8.25 15.51
N THR A 266 7.59 7.58 14.38
CA THR A 266 8.80 7.80 13.60
C THR A 266 8.66 9.12 12.84
N PRO A 267 9.60 10.08 12.98
CA PRO A 267 9.53 11.33 12.25
C PRO A 267 9.57 11.11 10.73
N VAL A 268 8.77 11.86 9.99
CA VAL A 268 8.67 11.76 8.53
C VAL A 268 9.02 13.09 7.89
N ILE A 269 9.88 13.03 6.87
CA ILE A 269 10.25 14.14 6.02
C ILE A 269 9.85 13.84 4.58
N TYR A 270 8.94 14.64 4.04
CA TYR A 270 8.50 14.59 2.66
C TYR A 270 9.40 15.45 1.78
N VAL A 271 9.83 14.90 0.65
CA VAL A 271 10.82 15.51 -0.26
C VAL A 271 10.33 15.59 -1.71
N HIS A 272 9.02 15.53 -1.94
CA HIS A 272 8.49 15.62 -3.31
C HIS A 272 8.80 16.96 -3.97
N ASP A 273 8.86 18.06 -3.24
CA ASP A 273 9.20 19.37 -3.82
C ASP A 273 10.66 19.39 -4.33
N LEU A 274 11.57 18.73 -3.61
CA LEU A 274 12.97 18.53 -4.01
C LEU A 274 13.12 17.65 -5.27
N LEU A 275 12.33 16.58 -5.36
CA LEU A 275 12.44 15.57 -6.41
C LEU A 275 11.63 15.92 -7.66
N LEU A 276 10.36 16.29 -7.48
CA LEU A 276 9.40 16.50 -8.55
C LEU A 276 9.35 17.95 -9.03
N LYS A 277 9.90 18.89 -8.24
CA LYS A 277 9.90 20.34 -8.53
C LYS A 277 8.48 20.88 -8.77
N ARG A 278 7.47 20.27 -8.14
CA ARG A 278 6.06 20.66 -8.19
C ARG A 278 5.33 20.26 -6.91
N LYS A 279 4.38 21.09 -6.50
CA LYS A 279 3.47 20.76 -5.40
C LYS A 279 2.54 19.62 -5.77
N LEU A 280 2.27 18.74 -4.81
CA LEU A 280 1.29 17.67 -4.99
C LEU A 280 -0.03 18.07 -4.33
N ASN A 281 -1.14 17.73 -4.96
CA ASN A 281 -2.48 17.97 -4.41
C ASN A 281 -2.83 17.01 -3.24
N ILE A 282 -1.84 16.30 -2.70
CA ILE A 282 -1.99 15.37 -1.57
C ILE A 282 -1.29 15.88 -0.30
N ASP A 283 -0.63 17.04 -0.37
CA ASP A 283 0.20 17.55 0.74
C ASP A 283 -0.63 17.74 2.02
N HIS A 284 -1.91 18.12 1.90
CA HIS A 284 -2.83 18.27 3.03
C HIS A 284 -3.25 16.96 3.71
N GLU A 285 -2.95 15.82 3.09
CA GLU A 285 -3.32 14.49 3.60
C GLU A 285 -2.14 13.77 4.27
N LEU A 286 -0.93 14.32 4.18
CA LEU A 286 0.30 13.67 4.64
C LEU A 286 0.71 14.17 6.04
N ASN A 287 0.96 13.22 6.94
CA ASN A 287 1.38 13.49 8.32
C ASN A 287 2.92 13.53 8.42
N GLY A 288 3.52 14.71 8.24
CA GLY A 288 4.97 14.91 8.38
C GLY A 288 5.43 16.33 8.06
N ILE A 289 6.75 16.53 8.01
CA ILE A 289 7.36 17.82 7.65
C ILE A 289 7.82 17.78 6.19
N PHE A 290 7.69 18.89 5.47
CA PHE A 290 8.12 19.01 4.09
C PHE A 290 9.48 19.73 4.02
N ALA A 291 10.44 19.14 3.31
CA ALA A 291 11.73 19.76 3.04
C ALA A 291 11.78 20.26 1.58
N ASN A 292 12.00 21.56 1.41
CA ASN A 292 11.95 22.21 0.10
C ASN A 292 13.32 22.33 -0.56
N ASN A 293 14.39 22.21 0.24
CA ASN A 293 15.77 22.26 -0.24
C ASN A 293 16.69 21.33 0.58
N TYR A 294 17.91 21.09 0.08
CA TYR A 294 18.87 20.18 0.73
C TYR A 294 19.42 20.70 2.06
N THR A 295 19.42 22.01 2.28
CA THR A 295 19.83 22.62 3.56
C THR A 295 18.79 22.30 4.62
N GLU A 296 17.51 22.58 4.35
CA GLU A 296 16.38 22.22 5.22
C GLU A 296 16.36 20.71 5.51
N LEU A 297 16.51 19.87 4.49
CA LEU A 297 16.55 18.41 4.67
C LEU A 297 17.68 17.99 5.61
N ASN A 298 18.88 18.55 5.44
CA ASN A 298 20.01 18.28 6.31
C ASN A 298 19.77 18.75 7.74
N ASP A 299 19.16 19.91 7.93
CA ASP A 299 18.93 20.50 9.24
C ASP A 299 17.86 19.73 10.03
N LEU A 300 16.79 19.30 9.36
CA LEU A 300 15.77 18.41 9.93
C LEU A 300 16.37 17.05 10.33
N ILE A 301 17.18 16.43 9.46
CA ILE A 301 17.85 15.16 9.79
C ILE A 301 18.80 15.34 10.97
N LYS A 302 19.58 16.44 10.99
CA LYS A 302 20.47 16.75 12.10
C LYS A 302 19.71 16.90 13.41
N GLN A 303 18.60 17.64 13.39
CA GLN A 303 17.72 17.80 14.55
C GLN A 303 17.30 16.44 15.10
N TYR A 304 16.67 15.59 14.29
CA TYR A 304 16.21 14.27 14.72
C TYR A 304 17.35 13.33 15.15
N SER A 305 18.55 13.47 14.58
CA SER A 305 19.72 12.69 15.01
C SER A 305 20.26 13.11 16.37
N SER A 306 20.04 14.37 16.77
CA SER A 306 20.51 14.94 18.03
C SER A 306 19.51 14.76 19.17
N GLU A 307 18.23 14.66 18.84
CA GLU A 307 17.20 14.27 19.79
C GLU A 307 17.48 12.83 20.22
N LYS A 308 17.73 12.61 21.52
CA LYS A 308 17.58 11.28 22.10
C LYS A 308 16.11 10.94 21.95
N ILE A 309 15.74 10.30 20.85
CA ILE A 309 14.45 9.65 20.73
C ILE A 309 14.48 8.55 21.78
N ASN A 310 14.02 8.88 22.98
CA ASN A 310 13.59 7.87 23.94
C ASN A 310 12.56 7.09 23.14
N SER A 311 12.90 5.86 22.74
CA SER A 311 11.95 4.92 22.18
C SER A 311 10.85 4.84 23.22
N LEU A 312 9.78 5.60 23.01
CA LEU A 312 8.75 5.76 24.02
C LEU A 312 8.26 4.34 24.31
N PRO A 313 8.26 3.89 25.58
CA PRO A 313 7.61 2.64 25.89
C PRO A 313 6.17 2.77 25.40
N LEU A 314 5.80 1.92 24.44
CA LEU A 314 4.51 1.86 23.78
C LEU A 314 3.42 1.66 24.86
N ARG A 315 2.86 2.77 25.38
CA ARG A 315 1.66 2.83 26.22
C ARG A 315 0.45 3.08 25.29
N VAL A 316 -0.73 2.48 25.37
CA VAL A 316 -1.38 1.45 26.20
C VAL A 316 -2.12 0.53 25.20
N GLU A 317 -1.97 -0.79 25.31
CA GLU A 317 -2.45 -1.75 24.29
C GLU A 317 -3.95 -2.07 24.36
N LYS A 318 -4.58 -2.00 25.53
CA LYS A 318 -5.93 -2.55 25.75
C LYS A 318 -7.06 -1.82 25.01
N GLU A 319 -7.06 -0.48 24.98
CA GLU A 319 -8.12 0.28 24.30
C GLU A 319 -8.03 0.12 22.77
N LYS A 320 -6.80 0.02 22.24
CA LYS A 320 -6.55 -0.26 20.82
C LYS A 320 -7.01 -1.68 20.45
N GLU A 321 -6.87 -2.64 21.35
CA GLU A 321 -7.30 -4.02 21.09
C GLU A 321 -8.81 -4.14 20.95
N MET A 322 -9.60 -3.47 21.80
CA MET A 322 -11.05 -3.49 21.70
C MET A 322 -11.56 -2.85 20.40
N SER A 323 -10.98 -1.73 19.96
CA SER A 323 -11.39 -1.09 18.70
C SER A 323 -11.10 -1.96 17.48
N TYR A 324 -9.96 -2.66 17.47
CA TYR A 324 -9.63 -3.62 16.41
C TYR A 324 -10.51 -4.86 16.44
N GLN A 325 -10.84 -5.40 17.61
CA GLN A 325 -11.77 -6.52 17.73
C GLN A 325 -13.17 -6.14 17.26
N GLN A 326 -13.66 -4.94 17.61
CA GLN A 326 -14.93 -4.41 17.11
C GLN A 326 -14.90 -4.21 15.59
N PHE A 327 -13.81 -3.66 15.06
CA PHE A 327 -13.60 -3.51 13.62
C PHE A 327 -13.67 -4.86 12.89
N VAL A 328 -12.90 -5.85 13.33
CA VAL A 328 -12.89 -7.19 12.73
C VAL A 328 -14.26 -7.87 12.85
N THR A 329 -14.92 -7.76 14.00
CA THR A 329 -16.26 -8.31 14.21
C THR A 329 -17.27 -7.70 13.23
N THR A 330 -17.26 -6.36 13.08
CA THR A 330 -18.14 -5.64 12.14
C THR A 330 -17.83 -5.98 10.68
N LEU A 331 -16.57 -6.25 10.38
CA LEU A 331 -16.12 -6.62 9.05
C LEU A 331 -16.58 -8.04 8.66
N LEU A 332 -16.65 -8.95 9.64
CA LEU A 332 -17.05 -10.35 9.43
C LEU A 332 -18.56 -10.62 9.54
N HIS A 333 -19.30 -9.82 10.32
CA HIS A 333 -20.76 -9.95 10.55
C HIS A 333 -21.52 -8.77 9.97
#